data_AF-A0A2P4QNH2-F1
#
_entry.id   AF-A0A2P4QNH2-F1
#
_cell.length_a   1.000
_cell.length_b   1.000
_cell.length_c   1.000
_cell.angle_alpha   90.00
_cell.angle_beta   90.00
_cell.angle_gamma   90.00
#
_symmetry.space_group_name_H-M   'P 1'
#
loop_
_entity.id
_entity.type
_entity.pdbx_description
1 polymer ?
#
loop_
_entity_poly.entity_id
_entity_poly.type
_entity_poly.pdbx_seq_one_letter_code
_entity_poly.pdbx_strand_id
1 'polypeptide(L)'
;MAELSSGRSPFYNRKHDYSLALEICNGIRPEFGKGTPEIYKKLAYRCMSAIPNQRPTANIYQEEENFGYKGKEIKATFDEANKEIPNISTSHEKNPDAVYTSRVFTFSSNLPKPINSSIITSYLDEDNK
;
A
#
# COMPACT_ATOMS: atom_id res chain seq x y z
N MET A 1 -3.80 -4.48 1.94
CA MET A 1 -3.35 -3.61 3.05
C MET A 1 -3.98 -2.24 2.99
N ALA A 2 -3.77 -1.45 1.93
CA ALA A 2 -4.38 -0.11 1.82
C ALA A 2 -5.92 -0.12 1.93
N GLU A 3 -6.61 -1.05 1.25
CA GLU A 3 -8.09 -1.17 1.34
C GLU A 3 -8.58 -1.47 2.76
N LEU A 4 -7.91 -2.36 3.47
CA LEU A 4 -8.21 -2.69 4.87
C LEU A 4 -8.07 -1.47 5.78
N SER A 5 -7.09 -0.62 5.49
CA SER A 5 -6.78 0.58 6.26
C SER A 5 -7.72 1.74 5.93
N SER A 6 -8.13 1.92 4.67
CA SER A 6 -8.92 3.06 4.21
C SER A 6 -10.41 2.78 4.07
N GLY A 7 -10.82 1.50 4.06
CA GLY A 7 -12.17 1.08 3.72
C GLY A 7 -12.53 1.29 2.25
N ARG A 8 -11.56 1.65 1.40
CA ARG A 8 -11.77 2.01 -0.01
C ARG A 8 -10.85 1.23 -0.91
N SER A 9 -11.38 0.73 -2.02
CA SER A 9 -10.57 -0.01 -2.98
C SER A 9 -9.48 0.89 -3.60
N PRO A 10 -8.27 0.36 -3.86
CA PRO A 10 -7.20 1.14 -4.47
C PRO A 10 -7.68 1.78 -5.77
N PHE A 11 -7.42 3.09 -5.91
CA PHE A 11 -7.77 3.88 -7.10
C PHE A 11 -9.26 3.87 -7.49
N TYR A 12 -10.18 3.67 -6.53
CA TYR A 12 -11.64 3.58 -6.75
C TYR A 12 -12.28 4.72 -7.53
N ASN A 13 -11.72 5.91 -7.45
CA ASN A 13 -12.23 7.10 -8.12
C ASN A 13 -11.69 7.29 -9.54
N ARG A 14 -10.91 6.33 -10.07
CA ARG A 14 -10.24 6.45 -11.36
C ARG A 14 -10.63 5.31 -12.30
N LYS A 15 -10.58 5.59 -13.60
CA LYS A 15 -10.69 4.56 -14.62
C LYS A 15 -9.48 3.63 -14.52
N HIS A 16 -9.70 2.32 -14.62
CA HIS A 16 -8.61 1.36 -14.66
C HIS A 16 -8.15 1.20 -16.11
N ASP A 17 -7.34 2.11 -16.61
CA ASP A 17 -6.89 2.11 -18.00
C ASP A 17 -5.37 2.23 -18.11
N TYR A 18 -4.88 2.46 -19.33
CA TYR A 18 -3.47 2.65 -19.60
C TYR A 18 -2.87 3.84 -18.82
N SER A 19 -3.63 4.92 -18.63
CA SER A 19 -3.16 6.10 -17.90
C SER A 19 -2.87 5.76 -16.45
N LEU A 20 -3.79 5.07 -15.78
CA LEU A 20 -3.58 4.63 -14.40
C LEU A 20 -2.40 3.65 -14.30
N ALA A 21 -2.29 2.69 -15.23
CA ALA A 21 -1.18 1.75 -15.26
C ALA A 21 0.18 2.45 -15.42
N LEU A 22 0.26 3.46 -16.29
CA LEU A 22 1.45 4.28 -16.49
C LEU A 22 1.84 5.03 -15.22
N GLU A 23 0.86 5.65 -14.54
CA GLU A 23 1.12 6.34 -13.27
C GLU A 23 1.58 5.40 -12.16
N ILE A 24 1.08 4.16 -12.11
CA ILE A 24 1.55 3.12 -11.18
C ILE A 24 3.01 2.75 -11.47
N CYS A 25 3.37 2.58 -12.75
CA CYS A 25 4.76 2.40 -13.13
C CYS A 25 5.62 3.60 -12.73
N ASN A 26 5.09 4.82 -12.81
CA ASN A 26 5.77 6.04 -12.39
C ASN A 26 5.77 6.27 -10.86
N GLY A 27 5.27 5.30 -10.09
CA GLY A 27 5.40 5.29 -8.63
C GLY A 27 4.15 5.69 -7.86
N ILE A 28 3.01 6.02 -8.48
CA ILE A 28 1.79 6.29 -7.68
C ILE A 28 1.42 5.03 -6.87
N ARG A 29 1.01 5.22 -5.62
CA ARG A 29 0.59 4.14 -4.72
C ARG A 29 -0.72 4.53 -4.02
N PRO A 30 -1.51 3.54 -3.57
CA PRO A 30 -2.74 3.82 -2.85
C PRO A 30 -2.46 4.53 -1.52
N GLU A 31 -3.39 5.38 -1.12
CA GLU A 31 -3.35 6.05 0.18
C GLU A 31 -3.90 5.16 1.30
N PHE A 32 -3.47 5.44 2.52
CA PHE A 32 -3.93 4.77 3.74
C PHE A 32 -4.96 5.61 4.48
N GLY A 33 -5.85 4.95 5.21
CA GLY A 33 -6.82 5.63 6.08
C GLY A 33 -6.16 6.40 7.22
N LYS A 34 -6.89 7.39 7.74
CA LYS A 34 -6.49 8.12 8.95
C LYS A 34 -6.32 7.14 10.12
N GLY A 35 -5.31 7.40 10.96
CA GLY A 35 -5.03 6.55 12.13
C GLY A 35 -4.31 5.25 11.81
N THR A 36 -4.01 4.95 10.54
CA THR A 36 -3.24 3.76 10.18
C THR A 36 -1.84 3.81 10.84
N PRO A 37 -1.46 2.78 11.61
CA PRO A 37 -0.15 2.73 12.26
C PRO A 37 1.01 2.85 11.27
N GLU A 38 2.05 3.61 11.63
CA GLU A 38 3.22 3.79 10.76
C GLU A 38 3.95 2.48 10.44
N ILE A 39 4.02 1.56 11.41
CA ILE A 39 4.53 0.20 11.20
C ILE A 39 3.78 -0.55 10.09
N TYR A 40 2.46 -0.38 10.00
CA TYR A 40 1.64 -1.00 8.98
C TYR A 40 1.87 -0.37 7.61
N LYS A 41 1.99 0.97 7.56
CA LYS A 41 2.33 1.69 6.31
C LYS A 41 3.69 1.28 5.79
N LYS A 42 4.70 1.22 6.66
CA LYS A 42 6.07 0.81 6.33
C LYS A 42 6.10 -0.58 5.71
N LEU A 43 5.47 -1.56 6.37
CA LEU A 43 5.31 -2.91 5.82
C LEU A 43 4.62 -2.89 4.46
N ALA A 44 3.51 -2.16 4.35
CA ALA A 44 2.74 -2.10 3.13
C ALA A 44 3.52 -1.48 1.95
N TYR A 45 4.30 -0.43 2.21
CA TYR A 45 5.16 0.20 1.21
C TYR A 45 6.29 -0.72 0.76
N ARG A 46 6.93 -1.47 1.68
CA ARG A 46 7.93 -2.48 1.30
C ARG A 46 7.34 -3.55 0.37
N CYS A 47 6.14 -4.06 0.68
CA CYS A 47 5.42 -4.99 -0.21
C CYS A 47 5.11 -4.40 -1.60
N MET A 48 4.96 -3.07 -1.69
CA MET A 48 4.68 -2.34 -2.93
C MET A 48 5.94 -1.83 -3.65
N SER A 49 7.14 -2.23 -3.21
CA SER A 49 8.40 -1.85 -3.86
C SER A 49 8.45 -2.35 -5.31
N ALA A 50 8.90 -1.47 -6.21
CA ALA A 50 9.20 -1.81 -7.58
C ALA A 50 10.39 -2.77 -7.69
N ILE A 51 11.28 -2.78 -6.68
CA ILE A 51 12.46 -3.65 -6.62
C ILE A 51 12.06 -4.96 -5.93
N PRO A 52 12.05 -6.11 -6.64
CA PRO A 52 11.54 -7.37 -6.09
C PRO A 52 12.26 -7.82 -4.81
N ASN A 53 13.58 -7.64 -4.74
CA ASN A 53 14.39 -8.06 -3.59
C ASN A 53 14.14 -7.24 -2.32
N GLN A 54 13.48 -6.08 -2.43
CA GLN A 54 13.10 -5.27 -1.26
C GLN A 54 11.71 -5.65 -0.72
N ARG A 55 10.99 -6.55 -1.39
CA ARG A 55 9.69 -7.02 -0.91
C ARG A 55 9.92 -8.07 0.17
N PRO A 56 9.23 -7.98 1.32
CA PRO A 56 9.31 -9.01 2.32
C PRO A 56 8.71 -10.31 1.78
N THR A 57 9.20 -11.44 2.29
CA THR A 57 8.56 -12.73 2.02
C THR A 57 7.25 -12.85 2.79
N ALA A 58 6.37 -13.77 2.41
CA ALA A 58 5.12 -13.99 3.15
C ALA A 58 5.36 -14.44 4.61
N ASN A 59 6.55 -14.96 4.93
CA ASN A 59 6.96 -15.37 6.27
C ASN A 59 7.48 -14.18 7.10
N ILE A 60 6.69 -13.12 7.16
CA ILE A 60 7.05 -11.83 7.77
C ILE A 60 7.33 -11.96 9.28
N TYR A 61 6.78 -12.99 9.94
CA TYR A 61 6.98 -13.25 11.38
C TYR A 61 8.42 -13.53 11.80
N GLN A 62 9.29 -13.93 10.86
CA GLN A 62 10.71 -14.13 11.16
C GLN A 62 11.51 -12.81 11.13
N GLU A 63 10.92 -11.73 10.62
CA GLU A 63 11.56 -10.40 10.61
C GLU A 63 11.31 -9.62 11.91
N GLU A 64 10.50 -10.12 12.85
CA GLU A 64 10.19 -9.46 14.13
C GLU A 64 11.44 -9.07 14.93
N GLU A 65 12.51 -9.88 14.87
CA GLU A 65 13.79 -9.55 15.51
C GLU A 65 14.53 -8.38 14.84
N ASN A 66 14.41 -8.22 13.51
CA ASN A 66 15.07 -7.15 12.75
C ASN A 66 14.39 -5.80 12.89
N PHE A 67 13.10 -5.77 13.23
CA PHE A 67 12.39 -4.51 13.36
C PHE A 67 12.51 -3.86 14.75
N GLY A 68 13.13 -4.53 15.73
CA GLY A 68 13.42 -3.95 17.05
C GLY A 68 12.18 -3.62 17.89
N TYR A 69 11.02 -4.19 17.57
CA TYR A 69 9.77 -3.79 18.18
C TYR A 69 9.48 -4.51 19.50
N LYS A 70 9.08 -3.74 20.51
CA LYS A 70 8.47 -4.31 21.72
C LYS A 70 7.01 -4.60 21.41
N GLY A 71 6.62 -5.88 21.33
CA GLY A 71 5.25 -6.29 20.95
C GLY A 71 4.11 -5.58 21.72
N LYS A 72 4.35 -5.13 22.96
CA LYS A 72 3.39 -4.32 23.74
C LYS A 72 3.10 -2.95 23.10
N GLU A 73 4.12 -2.28 22.55
CA GLU A 73 4.00 -0.97 21.89
C GLU A 73 3.27 -1.10 20.55
N ILE A 74 3.56 -2.15 19.77
CA ILE A 74 2.80 -2.47 18.56
C ILE A 74 1.33 -2.66 18.90
N LYS A 75 1.04 -3.53 19.88
CA LYS A 75 -0.33 -3.81 20.29
C LYS A 75 -1.08 -2.53 20.66
N ALA A 76 -0.46 -1.66 21.47
CA ALA A 76 -1.07 -0.39 21.86
C ALA A 76 -1.35 0.52 20.65
N THR A 77 -0.44 0.57 19.67
CA THR A 77 -0.63 1.37 18.44
C THR A 77 -1.80 0.87 17.61
N PHE A 78 -1.95 -0.45 17.46
CA PHE A 78 -3.11 -1.04 16.76
C PHE A 78 -4.40 -0.91 17.55
N ASP A 79 -4.37 -1.04 18.89
CA ASP A 79 -5.53 -0.83 19.75
C ASP A 79 -6.06 0.62 19.61
N GLU A 80 -5.18 1.61 19.49
CA GLU A 80 -5.56 3.00 19.22
C GLU A 80 -6.15 3.16 17.82
N ALA A 81 -5.48 2.63 16.79
CA ALA A 81 -5.98 2.67 15.42
C ALA A 81 -7.36 2.02 15.26
N ASN A 82 -7.63 0.96 16.02
CA ASN A 82 -8.93 0.29 16.01
C ASN A 82 -10.08 1.19 16.47
N LYS A 83 -9.82 2.21 17.30
CA LYS A 83 -10.84 3.19 17.71
C LYS A 83 -11.31 4.06 16.55
N GLU A 84 -10.51 4.21 15.50
CA GLU A 84 -10.87 4.98 14.31
C GLU A 84 -11.70 4.17 13.30
N ILE A 85 -11.71 2.83 13.40
CA ILE A 85 -12.45 1.96 12.45
C ILE A 85 -13.92 2.37 12.28
N PRO A 86 -14.69 2.66 13.34
CA PRO A 86 -16.08 3.10 13.20
C PRO A 86 -16.25 4.42 12.45
N ASN A 87 -15.20 5.26 12.40
CA ASN A 87 -15.20 6.56 11.71
C ASN A 87 -14.79 6.44 10.23
N ILE A 88 -14.31 5.27 9.78
CA ILE A 88 -13.89 5.07 8.40
C ILE A 88 -15.13 5.00 7.51
N SER A 89 -15.31 6.01 6.66
CA SER A 89 -16.37 5.97 5.65
C SER A 89 -16.04 4.95 4.56
N THR A 90 -16.77 3.84 4.60
CA THR A 90 -16.75 2.80 3.57
C THR A 90 -17.58 3.19 2.34
N SER A 91 -18.45 4.20 2.47
CA SER A 91 -19.17 4.77 1.33
C SER A 91 -18.23 5.64 0.49
N HIS A 92 -18.12 5.31 -0.80
CA HIS A 92 -17.33 6.07 -1.75
C HIS A 92 -17.90 5.90 -3.15
N GLU A 93 -17.87 6.98 -3.93
CA GLU A 93 -18.28 6.94 -5.32
C GLU A 93 -17.19 6.24 -6.14
N LYS A 94 -17.53 5.08 -6.70
CA LYS A 94 -16.63 4.33 -7.57
C LYS A 94 -16.77 4.83 -9.00
N ASN A 95 -15.64 4.99 -9.66
CA ASN A 95 -15.64 5.21 -11.10
C ASN A 95 -16.25 3.97 -11.79
N PRO A 96 -17.23 4.12 -12.69
CA PRO A 96 -17.86 2.98 -13.34
C PRO A 96 -16.87 2.16 -14.20
N ASP A 97 -15.77 2.78 -14.64
CA ASP A 97 -14.70 2.13 -15.40
C ASP A 97 -13.59 1.54 -14.49
N ALA A 98 -13.78 1.56 -13.16
CA ALA A 98 -12.91 0.86 -12.22
C ALA A 98 -13.26 -0.64 -12.19
N VAL A 99 -12.34 -1.47 -12.66
CA VAL A 99 -12.54 -2.93 -12.73
C VAL A 99 -11.66 -3.63 -11.71
N TYR A 100 -12.30 -4.30 -10.75
CA TYR A 100 -11.65 -5.06 -9.66
C TYR A 100 -11.64 -6.57 -9.87
N THR A 101 -12.19 -7.03 -10.99
CA THR A 101 -12.12 -8.42 -11.43
C THR A 101 -10.93 -8.63 -12.35
N SER A 102 -10.41 -9.86 -12.41
CA SER A 102 -9.34 -10.22 -13.33
C SER A 102 -9.74 -9.97 -14.78
N ARG A 103 -8.84 -9.37 -15.56
CA ARG A 103 -8.96 -9.21 -17.01
C ARG A 103 -7.59 -9.07 -17.65
N VAL A 104 -7.51 -9.35 -18.95
CA VAL A 104 -6.30 -9.14 -19.74
C VAL A 104 -6.20 -7.65 -20.09
N PHE A 105 -5.01 -7.07 -19.93
CA PHE A 105 -4.71 -5.73 -20.43
C PHE A 105 -4.04 -5.84 -21.81
N THR A 106 -4.69 -5.28 -22.82
CA THR A 106 -4.14 -5.15 -24.18
C THR A 106 -3.77 -3.70 -24.44
N PHE A 107 -2.70 -3.23 -23.79
CA PHE A 107 -2.19 -1.90 -24.05
C PHE A 107 -1.46 -1.89 -25.39
N SER A 108 -1.75 -0.91 -26.25
CA SER A 108 -1.08 -0.74 -27.54
C SER A 108 0.39 -0.31 -27.41
N SER A 109 0.75 0.26 -26.26
CA SER A 109 2.09 0.75 -25.93
C SER A 109 2.65 -0.03 -24.74
N ASN A 110 3.96 -0.25 -24.75
CA ASN A 110 4.66 -0.88 -23.62
C ASN A 110 4.68 0.06 -22.41
N LEU A 111 4.40 -0.49 -21.23
CA LEU A 111 4.57 0.24 -19.97
C LEU A 111 6.07 0.34 -19.63
N PRO A 112 6.51 1.47 -19.02
CA PRO A 112 7.89 1.57 -18.53
C PRO A 112 8.13 0.63 -17.35
N LYS A 113 9.41 0.37 -17.04
CA LYS A 113 9.77 -0.36 -15.83
C LYS A 113 9.27 0.42 -14.59
N PRO A 114 8.58 -0.23 -13.65
CA PRO A 114 8.10 0.44 -12.45
C PRO A 114 9.24 1.03 -11.63
N ILE A 115 8.99 2.19 -11.01
CA ILE A 115 9.90 2.84 -10.06
C ILE A 115 9.24 2.98 -8.68
N ASN A 116 10.07 3.14 -7.65
CA ASN A 116 9.60 3.50 -6.30
C ASN A 116 9.20 4.98 -6.26
N SER A 117 8.14 5.30 -5.52
CA SER A 117 7.86 6.68 -5.14
C SER A 117 8.89 7.18 -4.12
N SER A 118 8.97 8.50 -3.97
CA SER A 118 9.71 9.14 -2.89
C SER A 118 9.33 8.60 -1.51
N ILE A 119 8.04 8.30 -1.30
CA ILE A 119 7.53 7.74 -0.05
C ILE A 119 8.11 6.35 0.20
N ILE A 120 8.10 5.46 -0.80
CA ILE A 120 8.68 4.12 -0.62
C ILE A 120 10.18 4.24 -0.31
N THR A 121 10.90 5.12 -1.02
CA THR A 121 12.33 5.34 -0.78
C THR A 121 12.60 5.81 0.65
N SER A 122 11.83 6.78 1.17
CA SER A 122 12.04 7.26 2.54
C SER A 122 11.85 6.16 3.59
N TYR A 123 10.86 5.28 3.43
CA TYR A 123 10.63 4.18 4.37
C TYR A 123 11.72 3.09 4.30
N LEU A 124 12.35 2.89 3.14
CA LEU A 124 13.43 1.92 2.95
C LEU A 124 14.78 2.44 3.48
N ASP A 125 15.03 3.74 3.37
CA ASP A 125 16.29 4.33 3.84
C ASP A 125 16.39 4.34 5.37
N GLU A 126 15.26 4.44 6.08
CA GLU A 126 15.19 4.34 7.55
C GLU A 126 15.67 2.99 8.10
N ASP A 127 15.67 1.94 7.29
CA ASP A 127 16.07 0.59 7.72
C ASP A 127 17.57 0.33 7.59
N ASN A 128 18.28 1.19 6.86
CA ASN A 128 19.72 1.07 6.62
C ASN A 128 20.56 1.94 7.57
N LYS A 129 19.96 2.46 8.65
CA LYS A 129 20.59 3.35 9.63
C LYS A 129 20.54 2.75 11.02
#